data_AF-A0A965V2A3-F1
#
_entry.id   AF-A0A965V2A3-F1
#
_cell.length_a   1.000
_cell.length_b   1.000
_cell.length_c   1.000
_cell.angle_alpha   90.00
_cell.angle_beta   90.00
_cell.angle_gamma   90.00
#
_symmetry.space_group_name_H-M   'P 1'
#
loop_
_entity.id
_entity.type
_entity.pdbx_description
1 polymer ?
#
loop_
_entity_poly.entity_id
_entity_poly.type
_entity_poly.pdbx_seq_one_letter_code
_entity_poly.pdbx_strand_id
1 'polypeptide(L)'
;MPRPTSFSRSTGPAFWLRILAWGVWGLASGSALAQSAGAAKACPAPQRMQVHSQAPVTLRFVGDLVLGNSHLVDNIPAEWDAMYFGQVESYLKNTDLTLGNLEGALTQYTKTLKATGTGRSYAFRFPPRYAKLLKDTGFTALNVANNHARDFGDQGFADTGENLRQAAIAVVGLKGQFATLQVKGLRVGLVGFGFYPHQNMVQDLAAAGQLIAQAKAQSDYVVVTFHGGAEGDEAVFHGNSNEIFLGEDRGNAVAFSRAAIDAGADLVVGHGPHVLRAIECYQGRPIFHSLGNFVGVGGLSIRSMAAMTAIGGV
;
A
#
# COMPACT_ATOMS: atom_id res chain seq x y z
N MET A 1 0.23 -11.55 -54.22
CA MET A 1 0.60 -12.10 -52.89
C MET A 1 2.06 -11.77 -52.60
N PRO A 2 2.34 -10.99 -51.56
CA PRO A 2 3.63 -11.03 -50.89
C PRO A 2 3.46 -11.38 -49.39
N ARG A 3 4.34 -12.27 -48.89
CA ARG A 3 4.56 -12.48 -47.45
C ARG A 3 5.44 -11.35 -46.89
N PRO A 4 5.23 -10.98 -45.63
CA PRO A 4 6.32 -10.62 -44.71
C PRO A 4 6.35 -11.62 -43.53
N THR A 5 7.39 -12.45 -43.39
CA THR A 5 8.58 -12.25 -42.53
C THR A 5 8.29 -12.31 -41.02
N SER A 6 8.65 -13.47 -40.46
CA SER A 6 9.08 -13.78 -39.08
C SER A 6 8.87 -12.74 -37.97
N PHE A 7 8.01 -13.08 -37.01
CA PHE A 7 8.07 -12.53 -35.66
C PHE A 7 9.26 -13.15 -34.92
N SER A 8 10.25 -12.30 -34.59
CA SER A 8 11.20 -12.57 -33.51
C SER A 8 10.42 -12.61 -32.19
N ARG A 9 10.50 -13.72 -31.46
CA ARG A 9 10.03 -13.81 -30.07
C ARG A 9 11.00 -13.00 -29.21
N SER A 10 10.58 -11.85 -28.71
CA SER A 10 11.26 -11.22 -27.57
C SER A 10 10.84 -11.94 -26.30
N THR A 11 11.78 -12.70 -25.73
CA THR A 11 11.71 -13.24 -24.38
C THR A 11 12.24 -12.20 -23.41
N GLY A 12 11.35 -11.37 -22.86
CA GLY A 12 11.63 -10.50 -21.73
C GLY A 12 10.33 -10.25 -20.96
N PRO A 13 10.34 -10.23 -19.61
CA PRO A 13 9.14 -9.95 -18.84
C PRO A 13 8.73 -8.50 -19.07
N ALA A 14 7.58 -8.31 -19.71
CA ALA A 14 7.02 -6.99 -19.96
C ALA A 14 6.48 -6.40 -18.65
N PHE A 15 7.25 -5.51 -18.02
CA PHE A 15 6.78 -4.63 -16.95
C PHE A 15 6.00 -3.47 -17.57
N TRP A 16 4.71 -3.35 -17.26
CA TRP A 16 3.89 -2.20 -17.62
C TRP A 16 3.34 -1.58 -16.34
N LEU A 17 3.97 -0.51 -15.86
CA LEU A 17 3.46 0.28 -14.74
C LEU A 17 2.73 1.50 -15.31
N ARG A 18 1.40 1.57 -15.15
CA ARG A 18 0.62 2.79 -15.46
C ARG A 18 0.35 3.53 -14.15
N ILE A 19 1.14 4.58 -13.93
CA ILE A 19 1.03 5.45 -12.76
C ILE A 19 0.02 6.54 -13.06
N LEU A 20 -1.03 6.64 -12.24
CA LEU A 20 -1.80 7.87 -12.14
C LEU A 20 -1.26 8.67 -10.95
N ALA A 21 -0.43 9.66 -11.23
CA ALA A 21 -0.01 10.64 -10.24
C ALA A 21 -1.15 11.65 -10.05
N TRP A 22 -1.74 11.69 -8.86
CA TRP A 22 -2.70 12.73 -8.50
C TRP A 22 -2.04 13.65 -7.47
N GLY A 23 -1.60 14.82 -7.93
CA GLY A 23 -1.06 15.86 -7.07
C GLY A 23 -0.86 17.16 -7.83
N VAL A 24 -1.68 18.17 -7.49
CA VAL A 24 -1.30 19.52 -7.04
C VAL A 24 -2.60 20.34 -6.98
N TRP A 25 -2.85 20.93 -5.81
CA TRP A 25 -3.84 21.98 -5.64
C TRP A 25 -3.46 23.18 -6.51
N GLY A 26 -4.32 23.51 -7.48
CA GLY A 26 -4.28 24.78 -8.23
C GLY A 26 -3.16 24.90 -9.26
N LEU A 27 -3.44 24.49 -10.49
CA LEU A 27 -3.61 25.36 -11.67
C LEU A 27 -3.72 24.46 -12.91
N ALA A 28 -4.72 24.74 -13.72
CA ALA A 28 -5.07 23.98 -14.92
C ALA A 28 -3.95 23.99 -15.96
N SER A 29 -3.69 22.84 -16.58
CA SER A 29 -3.78 22.63 -18.04
C SER A 29 -3.19 21.27 -18.43
N GLY A 30 -3.98 20.45 -19.15
CA GLY A 30 -3.53 19.15 -19.65
C GLY A 30 -4.68 18.25 -20.14
N SER A 31 -5.21 18.58 -21.31
CA SER A 31 -6.02 17.72 -22.19
C SER A 31 -5.31 16.39 -22.49
N ALA A 32 -5.93 15.22 -22.68
CA ALA A 32 -7.31 14.86 -22.97
C ALA A 32 -7.53 13.43 -22.47
N LEU A 33 -8.47 13.23 -21.53
CA LEU A 33 -9.17 11.95 -21.23
C LEU A 33 -10.39 12.17 -20.30
N ALA A 34 -10.66 13.43 -19.92
CA ALA A 34 -11.74 13.79 -19.00
C ALA A 34 -13.02 14.17 -19.77
N GLN A 35 -13.77 13.18 -20.26
CA GLN A 35 -15.17 13.39 -20.62
C GLN A 35 -16.02 12.27 -20.01
N SER A 36 -16.38 12.47 -18.74
CA SER A 36 -17.63 12.03 -18.05
C SER A 36 -17.47 11.72 -16.56
N ALA A 37 -16.28 11.87 -15.96
CA ALA A 37 -16.18 11.94 -14.50
C ALA A 37 -16.60 13.36 -14.06
N GLY A 38 -17.81 13.49 -13.49
CA GLY A 38 -18.19 14.73 -12.79
C GLY A 38 -17.08 15.10 -11.81
N ALA A 39 -16.69 16.38 -11.79
CA ALA A 39 -15.58 16.84 -10.96
C ALA A 39 -15.79 16.39 -9.50
N ALA A 40 -14.97 15.45 -9.03
CA ALA A 40 -14.99 15.05 -7.63
C ALA A 40 -14.77 16.33 -6.81
N LYS A 41 -15.73 16.67 -5.95
CA LYS A 41 -15.56 17.80 -5.03
C LYS A 41 -14.32 17.50 -4.18
N ALA A 42 -13.32 18.38 -4.28
CA ALA A 42 -12.10 18.25 -3.50
C ALA A 42 -12.44 18.18 -2.01
N CYS A 43 -11.76 17.29 -1.28
CA CYS A 43 -11.91 17.23 0.17
C CYS A 43 -11.43 18.58 0.74
N PRO A 44 -12.27 19.34 1.45
CA PRO A 44 -11.85 20.61 2.00
C PRO A 44 -10.68 20.35 2.96
N ALA A 45 -9.59 21.11 2.78
CA ALA A 45 -8.48 21.03 3.72
C ALA A 45 -9.02 21.33 5.14
N PRO A 46 -8.59 20.59 6.18
CA PRO A 46 -8.94 20.92 7.55
C PRO A 46 -8.61 22.40 7.81
N GLN A 47 -9.48 23.11 8.52
CA GLN A 47 -9.25 24.52 8.83
C GLN A 47 -7.85 24.66 9.43
N ARG A 48 -6.99 25.37 8.70
CA ARG A 48 -5.60 25.61 9.09
C ARG A 48 -5.65 26.30 10.45
N MET A 49 -5.35 25.59 11.54
CA MET A 49 -4.92 26.28 12.75
C MET A 49 -3.77 27.19 12.32
N GLN A 50 -3.71 28.42 12.83
CA GLN A 50 -2.60 29.31 12.53
C GLN A 50 -1.31 28.72 13.09
N VAL A 51 -0.65 27.86 12.31
CA VAL A 51 0.67 27.34 12.63
C VAL A 51 1.67 28.33 12.05
N HIS A 52 2.44 28.94 12.93
CA HIS A 52 3.54 29.82 12.57
C HIS A 52 4.51 29.11 11.60
N SER A 53 4.74 29.74 10.43
CA SER A 53 5.90 29.65 9.53
C SER A 53 6.62 28.29 9.27
N GLN A 54 6.00 27.13 9.48
CA GLN A 54 6.62 25.84 9.12
C GLN A 54 6.39 25.52 7.64
N ALA A 55 7.44 25.06 6.95
CA ALA A 55 7.33 24.57 5.58
C ALA A 55 6.31 23.41 5.50
N PRO A 56 5.56 23.27 4.39
CA PRO A 56 4.61 22.17 4.24
C PRO A 56 5.30 20.81 4.42
N VAL A 57 4.61 19.88 5.09
CA VAL A 57 4.97 18.47 5.15
C VAL A 57 4.38 17.78 3.92
N THR A 58 5.17 16.95 3.26
CA THR A 58 4.72 16.13 2.12
C THR A 58 4.67 14.67 2.54
N LEU A 59 3.48 14.07 2.44
CA LEU A 59 3.30 12.64 2.63
C LEU A 59 2.98 11.99 1.28
N ARG A 60 3.56 10.80 1.01
CA ARG A 60 3.23 10.00 -0.17
C ARG A 60 2.81 8.58 0.22
N PHE A 61 1.86 8.06 -0.53
CA PHE A 61 1.25 6.77 -0.31
C PHE A 61 1.24 5.99 -1.60
N VAL A 62 1.66 4.73 -1.54
CA VAL A 62 1.65 3.82 -2.69
C VAL A 62 0.82 2.58 -2.39
N GLY A 63 0.43 1.88 -3.44
CA GLY A 63 -0.28 0.60 -3.36
C GLY A 63 0.53 -0.57 -2.82
N ASP A 64 0.03 -1.78 -3.07
CA ASP A 64 0.62 -3.05 -2.66
C ASP A 64 2.01 -3.28 -3.28
N LEU A 65 2.94 -3.79 -2.48
CA LEU A 65 4.30 -4.14 -2.85
C LEU A 65 4.49 -5.65 -2.74
N VAL A 66 4.27 -6.35 -3.85
CA VAL A 66 4.64 -7.77 -4.00
C VAL A 66 5.94 -7.83 -4.78
N LEU A 67 7.05 -7.96 -4.04
CA LEU A 67 8.40 -7.75 -4.57
C LEU A 67 9.04 -8.97 -5.26
N GLY A 68 8.34 -10.09 -5.33
CA GLY A 68 8.91 -11.36 -5.79
C GLY A 68 7.83 -12.40 -6.05
N ASN A 69 8.23 -13.48 -6.70
CA ASN A 69 7.30 -14.51 -7.10
C ASN A 69 6.94 -15.49 -5.96
N SER A 70 5.96 -16.32 -6.30
CA SER A 70 5.28 -17.37 -5.57
C SER A 70 6.00 -18.21 -4.49
N HIS A 71 7.33 -18.31 -4.41
CA HIS A 71 8.12 -19.00 -3.35
C HIS A 71 9.60 -19.18 -3.74
N LEU A 72 9.91 -19.06 -5.04
CA LEU A 72 11.25 -19.19 -5.60
C LEU A 72 11.95 -17.83 -5.46
N VAL A 73 12.82 -17.74 -4.45
CA VAL A 73 13.63 -16.54 -4.25
C VAL A 73 14.67 -16.41 -5.36
N ASP A 74 14.87 -15.16 -5.77
CA ASP A 74 15.88 -14.65 -6.71
C ASP A 74 15.51 -14.66 -8.20
N ASN A 75 14.24 -14.38 -8.53
CA ASN A 75 13.88 -14.12 -9.93
C ASN A 75 14.28 -12.73 -10.44
N ILE A 76 14.83 -11.86 -9.58
CA ILE A 76 15.33 -10.54 -9.96
C ILE A 76 16.77 -10.40 -9.44
N PRO A 77 17.77 -10.56 -10.33
CA PRO A 77 19.18 -10.40 -10.01
C PRO A 77 19.48 -9.01 -9.40
N ALA A 78 20.52 -8.91 -8.56
CA ALA A 78 20.82 -7.66 -7.86
C ALA A 78 21.11 -6.47 -8.79
N GLU A 79 21.64 -6.74 -9.99
CA GLU A 79 21.88 -5.74 -11.02
C GLU A 79 20.59 -5.16 -11.64
N TRP A 80 19.42 -5.77 -11.38
CA TRP A 80 18.11 -5.31 -11.82
C TRP A 80 17.38 -4.46 -10.78
N ASP A 81 17.96 -4.26 -9.59
CA ASP A 81 17.36 -3.48 -8.50
C ASP A 81 17.01 -2.04 -8.96
N ALA A 82 17.83 -1.44 -9.82
CA ALA A 82 17.57 -0.10 -10.38
C ALA A 82 16.33 -0.07 -11.31
N MET A 83 16.00 -1.19 -11.96
CA MET A 83 14.83 -1.28 -12.84
C MET A 83 13.52 -1.35 -12.05
N TYR A 84 13.58 -1.78 -10.79
CA TYR A 84 12.43 -1.97 -9.93
C TYR A 84 11.66 -0.69 -9.68
N PHE A 85 12.39 0.39 -9.41
CA PHE A 85 11.83 1.69 -9.05
C PHE A 85 12.32 2.83 -9.94
N GLY A 86 13.20 2.59 -10.93
CA GLY A 86 13.84 3.65 -11.70
C GLY A 86 12.87 4.62 -12.40
N GLN A 87 11.69 4.14 -12.83
CA GLN A 87 10.68 5.00 -13.46
C GLN A 87 9.84 5.81 -12.46
N VAL A 88 9.84 5.41 -11.18
CA VAL A 88 8.98 6.00 -10.13
C VAL A 88 9.75 6.73 -9.05
N GLU A 89 11.07 6.57 -9.02
CA GLU A 89 11.95 7.06 -7.98
C GLU A 89 11.81 8.57 -7.77
N SER A 90 11.65 9.35 -8.83
CA SER A 90 11.44 10.81 -8.76
C SER A 90 10.13 11.20 -8.07
N TYR A 91 9.11 10.34 -8.12
CA TYR A 91 7.84 10.51 -7.42
C TYR A 91 7.88 10.02 -5.98
N LEU A 92 8.98 9.44 -5.50
CA LEU A 92 9.13 9.03 -4.09
C LEU A 92 10.23 9.84 -3.39
N LYS A 93 11.22 10.34 -4.13
CA LYS A 93 12.26 11.26 -3.65
C LYS A 93 11.69 12.62 -3.19
N ASN A 94 12.39 13.26 -2.25
CA ASN A 94 12.02 14.57 -1.65
C ASN A 94 10.66 14.56 -0.94
N THR A 95 10.31 13.45 -0.31
CA THR A 95 9.11 13.30 0.53
C THR A 95 9.52 13.15 1.98
N ASP A 96 8.75 13.72 2.90
CA ASP A 96 9.06 13.62 4.31
C ASP A 96 8.62 12.26 4.90
N LEU A 97 7.56 11.67 4.34
CA LEU A 97 7.07 10.33 4.67
C LEU A 97 6.52 9.62 3.43
N THR A 98 7.02 8.42 3.15
CA THR A 98 6.47 7.53 2.11
C THR A 98 6.02 6.23 2.76
N LEU A 99 4.73 5.92 2.61
CA LEU A 99 4.07 4.74 3.16
C LEU A 99 3.56 3.83 2.04
N GLY A 100 3.72 2.51 2.20
CA GLY A 100 3.13 1.50 1.34
C GLY A 100 2.77 0.23 2.11
N ASN A 101 2.18 -0.75 1.43
CA ASN A 101 1.87 -2.06 2.01
C ASN A 101 2.86 -3.11 1.49
N LEU A 102 3.66 -3.70 2.37
CA LEU A 102 4.61 -4.76 2.03
C LEU A 102 3.93 -6.12 2.17
N GLU A 103 3.60 -6.75 1.05
CA GLU A 103 2.77 -7.94 0.99
C GLU A 103 3.62 -9.18 0.74
N GLY A 104 4.25 -9.67 1.81
CA GLY A 104 5.12 -10.83 1.80
C GLY A 104 6.23 -10.72 2.84
N ALA A 105 7.16 -11.68 2.83
CA ALA A 105 8.21 -11.79 3.82
C ALA A 105 9.60 -11.44 3.27
N LEU A 106 10.29 -10.49 3.91
CA LEU A 106 11.72 -10.20 3.69
C LEU A 106 12.54 -11.18 4.55
N THR A 107 12.82 -12.37 4.03
CA THR A 107 13.43 -13.46 4.81
C THR A 107 14.21 -14.46 3.96
N GLN A 108 15.24 -15.05 4.55
CA GLN A 108 15.90 -16.25 3.99
C GLN A 108 15.23 -17.56 4.43
N TYR A 109 14.30 -17.50 5.39
CA TYR A 109 13.56 -18.66 5.86
C TYR A 109 12.68 -19.22 4.75
N THR A 110 12.80 -20.53 4.50
CA THR A 110 12.21 -21.17 3.30
C THR A 110 10.95 -21.96 3.59
N LYS A 111 10.61 -22.22 4.85
CA LYS A 111 9.41 -22.99 5.20
C LYS A 111 8.18 -22.09 5.15
N THR A 112 7.29 -22.38 4.22
CA THR A 112 6.02 -21.66 4.06
C THR A 112 4.85 -22.40 4.70
N LEU A 113 3.86 -21.64 5.16
CA LEU A 113 2.57 -22.14 5.63
C LEU A 113 1.56 -22.32 4.49
N LYS A 114 1.83 -21.74 3.31
CA LYS A 114 0.96 -21.88 2.13
C LYS A 114 1.25 -23.18 1.39
N ALA A 115 0.25 -23.72 0.73
CA ALA A 115 0.42 -24.89 -0.11
C ALA A 115 1.33 -24.58 -1.32
N THR A 116 2.37 -25.38 -1.53
CA THR A 116 3.35 -25.24 -2.63
C THR A 116 3.28 -26.39 -3.66
N GLY A 117 2.11 -27.02 -3.82
CA GLY A 117 1.88 -28.13 -4.74
C GLY A 117 1.59 -27.72 -6.19
N THR A 118 0.96 -28.61 -6.98
CA THR A 118 0.65 -28.39 -8.41
C THR A 118 -0.37 -27.27 -8.59
N GLY A 119 0.10 -26.05 -8.88
CA GLY A 119 -0.73 -24.87 -9.12
C GLY A 119 0.07 -23.58 -8.93
N ARG A 120 -0.61 -22.42 -8.99
CA ARG A 120 -0.03 -21.15 -8.52
C ARG A 120 -0.03 -21.15 -6.99
N SER A 121 1.14 -21.02 -6.37
CA SER A 121 1.28 -20.82 -4.93
C SER A 121 1.48 -19.33 -4.68
N TYR A 122 0.78 -18.74 -3.72
CA TYR A 122 0.95 -17.33 -3.35
C TYR A 122 1.69 -17.26 -2.01
N ALA A 123 2.94 -17.74 -2.00
CA ALA A 123 3.86 -17.63 -0.87
C ALA A 123 4.94 -16.60 -1.18
N PHE A 124 4.69 -15.35 -0.86
CA PHE A 124 5.56 -14.24 -1.24
C PHE A 124 6.78 -14.14 -0.31
N ARG A 125 7.96 -14.43 -0.87
CA ARG A 125 9.25 -14.28 -0.20
C ARG A 125 10.19 -13.41 -0.99
N PHE A 126 10.86 -12.51 -0.30
CA PHE A 126 11.75 -11.52 -0.88
C PHE A 126 13.13 -11.61 -0.20
N PRO A 127 14.23 -11.39 -0.94
CA PRO A 127 15.55 -11.25 -0.35
C PRO A 127 15.58 -10.13 0.71
N PRO A 128 16.20 -10.35 1.89
CA PRO A 128 16.37 -9.30 2.91
C PRO A 128 16.99 -7.99 2.40
N ARG A 129 17.87 -8.07 1.39
CA ARG A 129 18.50 -6.90 0.74
C ARG A 129 17.48 -5.91 0.16
N TYR A 130 16.25 -6.34 -0.14
CA TYR A 130 15.20 -5.45 -0.62
C TYR A 130 14.74 -4.42 0.41
N ALA A 131 14.99 -4.64 1.71
CA ALA A 131 14.76 -3.60 2.71
C ALA A 131 15.62 -2.36 2.42
N LYS A 132 16.89 -2.56 2.04
CA LYS A 132 17.78 -1.47 1.63
C LYS A 132 17.30 -0.84 0.31
N LEU A 133 16.89 -1.64 -0.66
CA LEU A 133 16.35 -1.13 -1.92
C LEU A 133 15.14 -0.21 -1.71
N LEU A 134 14.19 -0.64 -0.87
CA LEU A 134 13.03 0.17 -0.47
C LEU A 134 13.49 1.47 0.21
N LYS A 135 14.46 1.40 1.11
CA LYS A 135 15.00 2.58 1.79
C LYS A 135 15.62 3.56 0.80
N ASP A 136 16.49 3.09 -0.08
CA ASP A 136 17.18 3.90 -1.08
C ASP A 136 16.19 4.57 -2.05
N THR A 137 15.06 3.90 -2.32
CA THR A 137 13.97 4.42 -3.16
C THR A 137 13.18 5.56 -2.47
N GLY A 138 13.21 5.63 -1.14
CA GLY A 138 12.58 6.70 -0.35
C GLY A 138 11.44 6.25 0.56
N PHE A 139 11.25 4.94 0.79
CA PHE A 139 10.28 4.46 1.78
C PHE A 139 10.72 4.79 3.21
N THR A 140 9.78 5.28 4.01
CA THR A 140 10.02 5.61 5.43
C THR A 140 9.22 4.73 6.38
N ALA A 141 8.07 4.20 5.93
CA ALA A 141 7.24 3.28 6.69
C ALA A 141 6.57 2.26 5.77
N LEU A 142 6.32 1.05 6.29
CA LEU A 142 5.60 0.00 5.57
C LEU A 142 4.60 -0.70 6.47
N ASN A 143 3.36 -0.85 5.99
CA ASN A 143 2.38 -1.73 6.60
C ASN A 143 2.76 -3.19 6.32
N VAL A 144 2.76 -4.00 7.37
CA VAL A 144 2.97 -5.46 7.30
C VAL A 144 1.76 -6.25 7.81
N ALA A 145 0.64 -5.57 8.12
CA ALA A 145 -0.62 -6.24 8.42
C ALA A 145 -1.38 -6.52 7.13
N ASN A 146 -1.20 -7.71 6.56
CA ASN A 146 -1.90 -8.18 5.37
C ASN A 146 -1.97 -9.71 5.34
N ASN A 147 -2.67 -10.26 4.35
CA ASN A 147 -2.88 -11.68 4.12
C ASN A 147 -1.60 -12.50 3.86
N HIS A 148 -0.51 -11.86 3.43
CA HIS A 148 0.77 -12.49 3.10
C HIS A 148 1.88 -12.28 4.15
N ALA A 149 1.58 -11.53 5.21
CA ALA A 149 2.52 -11.18 6.28
C ALA A 149 3.19 -12.40 6.94
N ARG A 150 2.47 -13.53 7.01
CA ARG A 150 2.93 -14.78 7.64
C ARG A 150 3.05 -15.94 6.65
N ASP A 151 3.25 -15.67 5.37
CA ASP A 151 3.47 -16.74 4.37
C ASP A 151 4.60 -17.69 4.76
N PHE A 152 5.63 -17.18 5.44
CA PHE A 152 6.78 -17.94 5.94
C PHE A 152 6.75 -18.07 7.47
N GLY A 153 5.54 -18.10 8.03
CA GLY A 153 5.29 -18.24 9.46
C GLY A 153 5.85 -17.11 10.30
N ASP A 154 5.94 -17.37 11.60
CA ASP A 154 6.35 -16.37 12.59
C ASP A 154 7.82 -15.96 12.42
N GLN A 155 8.68 -16.88 11.95
CA GLN A 155 10.07 -16.55 11.61
C GLN A 155 10.13 -15.55 10.46
N GLY A 156 9.42 -15.80 9.35
CA GLY A 156 9.41 -14.89 8.20
C GLY A 156 8.85 -13.51 8.55
N PHE A 157 7.82 -13.46 9.40
CA PHE A 157 7.25 -12.20 9.89
C PHE A 157 8.24 -11.43 10.79
N ALA A 158 8.90 -12.13 11.72
CA ALA A 158 9.92 -11.53 12.59
C ALA A 158 11.12 -11.00 11.80
N ASP A 159 11.63 -11.80 10.86
CA ASP A 159 12.72 -11.40 9.95
C ASP A 159 12.34 -10.16 9.14
N THR A 160 11.09 -10.09 8.67
CA THR A 160 10.59 -8.93 7.91
C THR A 160 10.65 -7.67 8.75
N GLY A 161 10.12 -7.73 9.99
CA GLY A 161 10.18 -6.59 10.90
C GLY A 161 11.62 -6.18 11.24
N GLU A 162 12.53 -7.14 11.41
CA GLU A 162 13.94 -6.88 11.68
C GLU A 162 14.65 -6.21 10.50
N ASN A 163 14.51 -6.76 9.29
CA ASN A 163 15.14 -6.23 8.08
C ASN A 163 14.67 -4.81 7.77
N LEU A 164 13.38 -4.50 7.98
CA LEU A 164 12.85 -3.14 7.83
C LEU A 164 13.43 -2.18 8.87
N ARG A 165 13.49 -2.58 10.15
CA ARG A 165 14.08 -1.76 11.22
C ARG A 165 15.57 -1.49 10.98
N GLN A 166 16.34 -2.49 10.54
CA GLN A 166 17.75 -2.32 10.18
C GLN A 166 17.97 -1.37 9.00
N ALA A 167 17.02 -1.32 8.06
CA ALA A 167 17.02 -0.37 6.96
C ALA A 167 16.47 1.03 7.33
N ALA A 168 16.16 1.27 8.61
CA ALA A 168 15.52 2.51 9.08
C ALA A 168 14.19 2.81 8.37
N ILE A 169 13.36 1.77 8.19
CA ILE A 169 11.97 1.84 7.77
C ILE A 169 11.10 1.46 8.98
N ALA A 170 10.13 2.32 9.32
CA ALA A 170 9.19 2.02 10.38
C ALA A 170 8.25 0.88 9.99
N VAL A 171 8.08 -0.07 10.90
CA VAL A 171 7.17 -1.20 10.74
C VAL A 171 5.80 -0.82 11.29
N VAL A 172 4.79 -0.82 10.42
CA VAL A 172 3.40 -0.46 10.74
C VAL A 172 2.53 -1.73 10.67
N GLY A 173 1.53 -1.85 11.53
CA GLY A 173 0.62 -3.01 11.53
C GLY A 173 1.03 -4.17 12.44
N LEU A 174 1.92 -3.93 13.42
CA LEU A 174 2.12 -4.87 14.52
C LEU A 174 0.89 -4.87 15.45
N LYS A 175 0.45 -6.06 15.87
CA LYS A 175 -0.75 -6.21 16.70
C LYS A 175 -0.63 -5.43 18.01
N GLY A 176 -1.65 -4.62 18.31
CA GLY A 176 -1.75 -3.77 19.49
C GLY A 176 -0.80 -2.58 19.49
N GLN A 177 -0.19 -2.23 18.36
CA GLN A 177 0.83 -1.18 18.27
C GLN A 177 0.54 -0.20 17.13
N PHE A 178 1.07 1.02 17.28
CA PHE A 178 1.20 2.02 16.24
C PHE A 178 2.64 2.52 16.21
N ALA A 179 3.13 2.93 15.04
CA ALA A 179 4.44 3.57 14.90
C ALA A 179 4.29 5.09 15.03
N THR A 180 5.35 5.78 15.43
CA THR A 180 5.40 7.26 15.45
C THR A 180 6.64 7.72 14.72
N LEU A 181 6.47 8.64 13.76
CA LEU A 181 7.57 9.30 13.06
C LEU A 181 7.60 10.79 13.38
N GLN A 182 8.81 11.33 13.54
CA GLN A 182 9.02 12.78 13.64
C GLN A 182 9.28 13.34 12.24
N VAL A 183 8.43 14.27 11.81
CA VAL A 183 8.45 14.87 10.48
C VAL A 183 8.40 16.38 10.61
N LYS A 184 9.52 17.06 10.34
CA LYS A 184 9.65 18.53 10.46
C LYS A 184 9.11 19.08 11.80
N GLY A 185 9.37 18.36 12.90
CA GLY A 185 8.92 18.73 14.25
C GLY A 185 7.48 18.33 14.59
N LEU A 186 6.75 17.68 13.69
CA LEU A 186 5.44 17.10 13.93
C LEU A 186 5.54 15.59 14.17
N ARG A 187 4.75 15.09 15.11
CA ARG A 187 4.58 13.65 15.36
C ARG A 187 3.48 13.10 14.48
N VAL A 188 3.83 12.16 13.61
CA VAL A 188 2.88 11.42 12.76
C VAL A 188 2.75 10.00 13.28
N GLY A 189 1.57 9.67 13.79
CA GLY A 189 1.19 8.32 14.21
C GLY A 189 0.74 7.50 13.01
N LEU A 190 1.22 6.26 12.90
CA LEU A 190 0.90 5.33 11.82
C LEU A 190 0.29 4.06 12.41
N VAL A 191 -0.96 3.78 12.05
CA VAL A 191 -1.69 2.60 12.55
C VAL A 191 -2.04 1.69 11.38
N GLY A 192 -1.57 0.44 11.44
CA GLY A 192 -1.77 -0.54 10.37
C GLY A 192 -2.76 -1.63 10.76
N PHE A 193 -3.61 -2.02 9.81
CA PHE A 193 -4.64 -3.03 10.00
C PHE A 193 -4.62 -4.07 8.89
N GLY A 194 -5.02 -5.29 9.25
CA GLY A 194 -5.30 -6.39 8.34
C GLY A 194 -6.57 -7.08 8.80
N PHE A 195 -6.79 -8.33 8.41
CA PHE A 195 -8.05 -9.03 8.69
C PHE A 195 -7.88 -10.37 9.43
N TYR A 196 -6.66 -10.73 9.85
CA TYR A 196 -6.42 -11.93 10.65
C TYR A 196 -6.34 -11.66 12.16
N PRO A 197 -6.71 -12.63 13.02
CA PRO A 197 -6.69 -12.47 14.49
C PRO A 197 -5.33 -12.11 15.11
N HIS A 198 -4.22 -12.37 14.41
CA HIS A 198 -2.88 -12.01 14.85
C HIS A 198 -2.45 -10.60 14.40
N GLN A 199 -3.38 -9.80 13.86
CA GLN A 199 -3.19 -8.43 13.40
C GLN A 199 -4.16 -7.49 14.15
N ASN A 200 -4.03 -6.18 13.91
CA ASN A 200 -5.12 -5.26 14.21
C ASN A 200 -6.21 -5.49 13.15
N MET A 201 -7.38 -5.95 13.57
CA MET A 201 -8.42 -6.42 12.64
C MET A 201 -9.30 -5.28 12.13
N VAL A 202 -9.51 -5.21 10.82
CA VAL A 202 -10.47 -4.29 10.20
C VAL A 202 -11.93 -4.63 10.56
N GLN A 203 -12.19 -5.86 11.00
CA GLN A 203 -13.52 -6.32 11.41
C GLN A 203 -13.90 -5.86 12.83
N ASP A 204 -12.91 -5.59 13.69
CA ASP A 204 -13.13 -5.16 15.08
C ASP A 204 -13.05 -3.64 15.18
N LEU A 205 -14.14 -2.97 14.82
CA LEU A 205 -14.20 -1.49 14.79
C LEU A 205 -14.00 -0.88 16.18
N ALA A 206 -14.40 -1.57 17.25
CA ALA A 206 -14.25 -1.07 18.61
C ALA A 206 -12.77 -1.07 19.03
N ALA A 207 -12.07 -2.19 18.84
CA ALA A 207 -10.64 -2.27 19.12
C ALA A 207 -9.83 -1.36 18.19
N ALA A 208 -10.21 -1.26 16.91
CA ALA A 208 -9.58 -0.34 15.97
C ALA A 208 -9.72 1.11 16.42
N GLY A 209 -10.93 1.53 16.80
CA GLY A 209 -11.18 2.89 17.30
C GLY A 209 -10.36 3.21 18.55
N GLN A 210 -10.24 2.26 19.48
CA GLN A 210 -9.40 2.44 20.68
C GLN A 210 -7.93 2.65 20.34
N LEU A 211 -7.36 1.84 19.45
CA LEU A 211 -5.96 1.97 19.05
C LEU A 211 -5.68 3.28 18.29
N ILE A 212 -6.60 3.69 17.43
CA ILE A 212 -6.51 4.96 16.68
C ILE A 212 -6.59 6.15 17.64
N ALA A 213 -7.52 6.13 18.60
CA ALA A 213 -7.63 7.17 19.60
C ALA A 213 -6.37 7.28 20.48
N GLN A 214 -5.75 6.14 20.83
CA GLN A 214 -4.46 6.12 21.54
C GLN A 214 -3.34 6.75 20.72
N ALA A 215 -3.26 6.43 19.42
CA ALA A 215 -2.29 7.04 18.52
C ALA A 215 -2.52 8.55 18.39
N LYS A 216 -3.79 8.99 18.31
CA LYS A 216 -4.15 10.41 18.20
C LYS A 216 -3.81 11.20 19.45
N ALA A 217 -3.96 10.61 20.64
CA ALA A 217 -3.56 11.26 21.89
C ALA A 217 -2.04 11.54 21.98
N GLN A 218 -1.23 10.82 21.18
CA GLN A 218 0.23 10.90 21.21
C GLN A 218 0.86 11.52 19.95
N SER A 219 0.04 11.91 18.97
CA SER A 219 0.48 12.36 17.66
C SER A 219 -0.26 13.62 17.22
N ASP A 220 0.40 14.47 16.46
CA ASP A 220 -0.24 15.66 15.90
C ASP A 220 -1.15 15.26 14.72
N TYR A 221 -0.69 14.30 13.91
CA TYR A 221 -1.44 13.67 12.82
C TYR A 221 -1.44 12.15 12.95
N VAL A 222 -2.54 11.50 12.55
CA VAL A 222 -2.66 10.04 12.49
C VAL A 222 -3.02 9.61 11.07
N VAL A 223 -2.19 8.74 10.49
CA VAL A 223 -2.48 8.04 9.24
C VAL A 223 -2.83 6.59 9.57
N VAL A 224 -3.99 6.16 9.12
CA VAL A 224 -4.41 4.76 9.17
C VAL A 224 -4.16 4.12 7.81
N THR A 225 -3.58 2.93 7.82
CA THR A 225 -3.40 2.09 6.63
C THR A 225 -4.01 0.73 6.91
N PHE A 226 -4.65 0.13 5.90
CA PHE A 226 -5.23 -1.20 6.05
C PHE A 226 -5.11 -2.03 4.78
N HIS A 227 -4.99 -3.34 4.95
CA HIS A 227 -5.14 -4.31 3.87
C HIS A 227 -6.41 -5.13 4.10
N GLY A 228 -7.39 -5.03 3.20
CA GLY A 228 -8.72 -5.66 3.32
C GLY A 228 -9.61 -5.41 2.10
N GLY A 229 -10.82 -5.95 2.10
CA GLY A 229 -11.71 -5.98 0.94
C GLY A 229 -11.41 -7.14 -0.03
N ALA A 230 -12.36 -7.40 -0.94
CA ALA A 230 -12.22 -8.44 -1.96
C ALA A 230 -11.25 -8.03 -3.07
N GLU A 231 -10.61 -9.01 -3.71
CA GLU A 231 -9.55 -8.77 -4.71
C GLU A 231 -10.04 -8.91 -6.15
N GLY A 232 -9.43 -8.14 -7.06
CA GLY A 232 -9.61 -8.27 -8.50
C GLY A 232 -10.58 -7.27 -9.15
N ASP A 233 -10.72 -7.35 -10.48
CA ASP A 233 -11.46 -6.37 -11.29
C ASP A 233 -12.93 -6.21 -10.87
N GLU A 234 -13.58 -7.29 -10.41
CA GLU A 234 -14.96 -7.27 -9.94
C GLU A 234 -15.12 -6.50 -8.62
N ALA A 235 -14.03 -6.29 -7.89
CA ALA A 235 -13.99 -5.63 -6.61
C ALA A 235 -13.65 -4.13 -6.72
N VAL A 236 -13.59 -3.56 -7.94
CA VAL A 236 -13.40 -2.12 -8.16
C VAL A 236 -14.55 -1.32 -7.56
N PHE A 237 -15.79 -1.77 -7.79
CA PHE A 237 -16.98 -1.18 -7.19
C PHE A 237 -17.33 -1.94 -5.93
N HIS A 238 -17.34 -1.23 -4.80
CA HIS A 238 -17.67 -1.80 -3.50
C HIS A 238 -18.66 -0.89 -2.75
N GLY A 239 -19.51 -1.51 -1.95
CA GLY A 239 -20.46 -0.81 -1.10
C GLY A 239 -19.99 -0.72 0.35
N ASN A 240 -20.84 -0.14 1.19
CA ASN A 240 -20.71 -0.25 2.65
C ASN A 240 -21.26 -1.59 3.13
N SER A 241 -20.56 -2.67 2.80
CA SER A 241 -20.93 -4.04 3.14
C SER A 241 -19.69 -4.88 3.41
N ASN A 242 -19.86 -5.98 4.12
CA ASN A 242 -18.79 -6.93 4.33
C ASN A 242 -18.38 -7.60 3.02
N GLU A 243 -17.09 -7.79 2.82
CA GLU A 243 -16.51 -8.41 1.63
C GLU A 243 -15.90 -9.76 1.98
N ILE A 244 -16.23 -10.79 1.20
CA ILE A 244 -15.65 -12.13 1.32
C ILE A 244 -14.83 -12.41 0.07
N PHE A 245 -13.62 -12.92 0.23
CA PHE A 245 -12.78 -13.36 -0.90
C PHE A 245 -12.08 -14.66 -0.55
N LEU A 246 -12.18 -15.64 -1.45
CA LEU A 246 -11.66 -17.00 -1.25
C LEU A 246 -12.06 -17.64 0.10
N GLY A 247 -13.27 -17.34 0.57
CA GLY A 247 -13.82 -17.85 1.83
C GLY A 247 -13.35 -17.11 3.09
N GLU A 248 -12.55 -16.07 2.95
CA GLU A 248 -12.05 -15.25 4.06
C GLU A 248 -12.91 -14.01 4.25
N ASP A 249 -13.19 -13.67 5.50
CA ASP A 249 -13.77 -12.38 5.85
C ASP A 249 -12.73 -11.27 5.69
N ARG A 250 -12.85 -10.50 4.61
CA ARG A 250 -11.96 -9.38 4.28
C ARG A 250 -12.44 -8.06 4.88
N GLY A 251 -13.50 -8.09 5.69
CA GLY A 251 -14.07 -6.95 6.38
C GLY A 251 -14.91 -6.04 5.48
N ASN A 252 -15.33 -4.91 6.05
CA ASN A 252 -16.07 -3.85 5.35
C ASN A 252 -15.19 -2.60 5.28
N ALA A 253 -14.53 -2.38 4.13
CA ALA A 253 -13.57 -1.29 3.93
C ALA A 253 -14.19 0.09 4.18
N VAL A 254 -15.47 0.31 3.81
CA VAL A 254 -16.14 1.61 4.00
C VAL A 254 -16.44 1.85 5.47
N ALA A 255 -17.03 0.88 6.17
CA ALA A 255 -17.34 1.00 7.59
C ALA A 255 -16.06 1.19 8.41
N PHE A 256 -15.02 0.40 8.14
CA PHE A 256 -13.73 0.52 8.80
C PHE A 256 -13.11 1.90 8.57
N SER A 257 -13.03 2.36 7.32
CA SER A 257 -12.39 3.64 7.00
C SER A 257 -13.11 4.83 7.65
N ARG A 258 -14.44 4.82 7.66
CA ARG A 258 -15.22 5.89 8.33
C ARG A 258 -15.06 5.84 9.85
N ALA A 259 -15.13 4.64 10.45
CA ALA A 259 -14.90 4.46 11.88
C ALA A 259 -13.49 4.89 12.30
N ALA A 260 -12.48 4.69 11.44
CA ALA A 260 -11.13 5.16 11.67
C ALA A 260 -11.04 6.70 11.73
N ILE A 261 -11.70 7.39 10.80
CA ILE A 261 -11.80 8.87 10.83
C ILE A 261 -12.56 9.32 12.09
N ASP A 262 -13.69 8.69 12.42
CA ASP A 262 -14.46 8.98 13.62
C ASP A 262 -13.65 8.82 14.92
N ALA A 263 -12.70 7.87 14.94
CA ALA A 263 -11.80 7.62 16.06
C ALA A 263 -10.59 8.58 16.13
N GLY A 264 -10.43 9.48 15.15
CA GLY A 264 -9.41 10.52 15.15
C GLY A 264 -8.30 10.37 14.10
N ALA A 265 -8.44 9.45 13.14
CA ALA A 265 -7.54 9.42 11.99
C ALA A 265 -7.69 10.69 11.14
N ASP A 266 -6.57 11.22 10.66
CA ASP A 266 -6.51 12.39 9.80
C ASP A 266 -6.53 12.00 8.30
N LEU A 267 -6.21 10.73 8.00
CA LEU A 267 -6.15 10.12 6.66
C LEU A 267 -6.29 8.60 6.78
N VAL A 268 -6.98 7.97 5.81
CA VAL A 268 -7.03 6.51 5.64
C VAL A 268 -6.50 6.10 4.26
N VAL A 269 -5.63 5.08 4.22
CA VAL A 269 -5.04 4.51 3.01
C VAL A 269 -5.28 3.00 2.94
N GLY A 270 -6.12 2.57 2.01
CA GLY A 270 -6.49 1.18 1.79
C GLY A 270 -5.61 0.47 0.77
N HIS A 271 -5.52 -0.85 0.95
CA HIS A 271 -4.73 -1.81 0.20
C HIS A 271 -5.44 -3.15 0.14
N GLY A 272 -5.01 -4.06 -0.74
CA GLY A 272 -5.47 -5.45 -0.79
C GLY A 272 -6.41 -5.81 -1.93
N PRO A 273 -7.34 -4.96 -2.41
CA PRO A 273 -8.14 -5.30 -3.58
C PRO A 273 -7.33 -5.50 -4.86
N HIS A 274 -6.06 -5.10 -4.87
CA HIS A 274 -5.16 -5.14 -6.02
C HIS A 274 -5.66 -4.36 -7.23
N VAL A 275 -6.65 -3.48 -7.04
CA VAL A 275 -7.24 -2.58 -8.03
C VAL A 275 -7.44 -1.21 -7.41
N LEU A 276 -7.47 -0.15 -8.22
CA LEU A 276 -7.84 1.17 -7.74
C LEU A 276 -9.30 1.21 -7.32
N ARG A 277 -9.57 1.75 -6.12
CA ARG A 277 -10.92 2.04 -5.63
C ARG A 277 -11.10 3.54 -5.41
N ALA A 278 -12.33 3.92 -5.08
CA ALA A 278 -12.71 5.32 -4.94
C ALA A 278 -11.88 6.07 -3.88
N ILE A 279 -11.73 7.38 -4.10
CA ILE A 279 -11.30 8.32 -3.08
C ILE A 279 -12.57 8.94 -2.50
N GLU A 280 -12.70 8.90 -1.19
CA GLU A 280 -13.80 9.50 -0.44
C GLU A 280 -13.27 10.65 0.42
N CYS A 281 -14.08 11.69 0.57
CA CYS A 281 -13.88 12.69 1.62
C CYS A 281 -14.96 12.51 2.68
N TYR A 282 -14.56 12.09 3.87
CA TYR A 282 -15.48 11.86 4.99
C TYR A 282 -15.10 12.78 6.15
N GLN A 283 -16.04 13.61 6.60
CA GLN A 283 -15.81 14.65 7.63
C GLN A 283 -14.60 15.56 7.35
N GLY A 284 -14.37 15.90 6.07
CA GLY A 284 -13.23 16.73 5.66
C GLY A 284 -11.88 16.01 5.68
N ARG A 285 -11.87 14.68 5.83
CA ARG A 285 -10.67 13.85 5.80
C ARG A 285 -10.66 12.92 4.57
N PRO A 286 -9.51 12.79 3.88
CA PRO A 286 -9.38 11.89 2.74
C PRO A 286 -9.34 10.42 3.17
N ILE A 287 -9.99 9.58 2.36
CA ILE A 287 -9.95 8.13 2.43
C ILE A 287 -9.61 7.63 1.02
N PHE A 288 -8.53 6.87 0.89
CA PHE A 288 -8.24 6.11 -0.31
C PHE A 288 -8.68 4.67 -0.07
N HIS A 289 -9.75 4.20 -0.73
CA HIS A 289 -10.26 2.84 -0.45
C HIS A 289 -9.35 1.72 -1.00
N SER A 290 -8.53 2.01 -2.01
CA SER A 290 -7.42 1.16 -2.48
C SER A 290 -6.54 1.93 -3.47
N LEU A 291 -5.22 1.86 -3.29
CA LEU A 291 -4.23 2.44 -4.22
C LEU A 291 -3.74 1.48 -5.32
N GLY A 292 -4.26 0.24 -5.37
CA GLY A 292 -3.89 -0.76 -6.37
C GLY A 292 -2.49 -1.34 -6.14
N ASN A 293 -1.83 -1.83 -7.20
CA ASN A 293 -0.53 -2.49 -7.10
C ASN A 293 0.62 -1.57 -7.48
N PHE A 294 1.40 -1.12 -6.50
CA PHE A 294 2.58 -0.32 -6.81
C PHE A 294 3.68 -1.18 -7.46
N VAL A 295 3.87 -2.40 -6.95
CA VAL A 295 4.69 -3.42 -7.58
C VAL A 295 4.01 -4.79 -7.46
N GLY A 296 3.95 -5.54 -8.56
CA GLY A 296 3.37 -6.89 -8.60
C GLY A 296 4.19 -7.88 -9.41
N VAL A 297 5.32 -8.35 -8.88
CA VAL A 297 6.20 -9.30 -9.59
C VAL A 297 5.72 -10.73 -9.44
N GLY A 298 5.29 -11.35 -10.54
CA GLY A 298 5.09 -12.81 -10.64
C GLY A 298 3.91 -13.38 -9.83
N GLY A 299 3.24 -12.57 -9.00
CA GLY A 299 2.08 -12.96 -8.20
C GLY A 299 0.78 -12.25 -8.58
N LEU A 300 0.85 -11.05 -9.16
CA LEU A 300 -0.33 -10.20 -9.40
C LEU A 300 -0.62 -10.02 -10.89
N SER A 301 -1.90 -9.77 -11.21
CA SER A 301 -2.31 -9.50 -12.59
C SER A 301 -1.76 -8.15 -13.06
N ILE A 302 -1.02 -8.16 -14.17
CA ILE A 302 -0.55 -6.95 -14.87
C ILE A 302 -1.48 -6.54 -16.02
N ARG A 303 -2.75 -6.96 -15.96
CA ARG A 303 -3.78 -6.65 -16.97
C ARG A 303 -4.93 -5.90 -16.33
N SER A 304 -5.69 -5.18 -17.16
CA SER A 304 -6.93 -4.52 -16.74
C SER A 304 -6.73 -3.54 -15.57
N MET A 305 -7.67 -3.48 -14.61
CA MET A 305 -7.59 -2.55 -13.49
C MET A 305 -6.52 -2.93 -12.47
N ALA A 306 -6.16 -4.21 -12.41
CA ALA A 306 -5.06 -4.68 -11.58
C ALA A 306 -3.67 -4.18 -12.00
N ALA A 307 -3.53 -3.66 -13.23
CA ALA A 307 -2.30 -3.05 -13.74
C ALA A 307 -2.13 -1.57 -13.35
N MET A 308 -3.12 -0.97 -12.68
CA MET A 308 -3.11 0.44 -12.33
C MET A 308 -2.80 0.66 -10.86
N THR A 309 -1.98 1.68 -10.61
CA THR A 309 -1.66 2.15 -9.26
C THR A 309 -1.71 3.68 -9.21
N ALA A 310 -1.99 4.18 -8.02
CA ALA A 310 -1.89 5.61 -7.72
C ALA A 310 -0.76 5.86 -6.72
N ILE A 311 -0.17 7.05 -6.83
CA ILE A 311 0.61 7.64 -5.76
C ILE A 311 -0.28 8.71 -5.14
N GLY A 312 -0.76 8.46 -3.92
CA GLY A 312 -1.48 9.46 -3.13
C GLY A 312 -0.51 10.46 -2.53
N GLY A 313 -0.89 11.73 -2.47
CA GLY A 313 -0.08 12.78 -1.82
C GLY A 313 -0.96 13.74 -1.04
N VAL A 314 -0.50 14.14 0.15
CA VAL A 314 -1.13 15.16 1.01
C VAL A 314 -0.08 16.14 1.51
#